data_AF-Q4TEF7-F1
#
_entry.id   AF-Q4TEF7-F1
#
_cell.length_a   1.000
_cell.length_b   1.000
_cell.length_c   1.000
_cell.angle_alpha   90.00
_cell.angle_beta   90.00
_cell.angle_gamma   90.00
#
_symmetry.space_group_name_H-M   'P 1'
#
loop_
_entity.id
_entity.type
_entity.pdbx_description
1 polymer ?
#
loop_
_entity_poly.entity_id
_entity_poly.type
_entity_poly.pdbx_seq_one_letter_code
_entity_poly.pdbx_strand_id
1 'polypeptide(L)'
;MALALYSALYSYSGWDTLNFITEEIKNPERNLPLSIAISMPVVTVIYILTNVAYYVVMDANKTFADEVLGWARWTIPLSVAISCYGGLNSSIIAASRLFFVGSREGQLPDALCMIHISASRPSPPCFSTWVSGVSPGGIPADPVSALPVLLPQGAMALLYLSVPDVFQLINYFSFNYWLFIGMSIASQIYLRVKAPDLHRPVKVGL
;
A
#
# COMPACT_ATOMS: atom_id res chain seq x y z
N MET A 1 -3.87 10.13 24.20
CA MET A 1 -2.59 9.40 23.98
C MET A 1 -2.73 8.25 22.99
N ALA A 2 -3.70 7.33 23.17
CA ALA A 2 -3.92 6.22 22.23
C ALA A 2 -4.23 6.64 20.78
N LEU A 3 -4.99 7.72 20.57
CA LEU A 3 -5.31 8.24 19.23
C LEU A 3 -4.06 8.70 18.43
N ALA A 4 -3.03 9.20 19.13
CA ALA A 4 -1.77 9.59 18.49
C ALA A 4 -0.89 8.39 18.11
N LEU A 5 -1.03 7.27 18.84
CA LEU A 5 -0.39 6.01 18.44
C LEU A 5 -1.03 5.46 17.16
N TYR A 6 -2.37 5.58 17.01
CA TYR A 6 -3.02 5.15 15.77
C TYR A 6 -2.62 5.97 14.55
N SER A 7 -2.47 7.29 14.69
CA SER A 7 -1.96 8.11 13.58
C SER A 7 -0.51 7.76 13.22
N ALA A 8 0.34 7.50 14.22
CA ALA A 8 1.71 7.05 13.97
C ALA A 8 1.76 5.66 13.31
N LEU A 9 0.98 4.70 13.81
CA LEU A 9 0.91 3.35 13.25
C LEU A 9 0.35 3.35 11.83
N TYR A 10 -0.60 4.23 11.52
CA TYR A 10 -1.11 4.44 10.17
C TYR A 10 0.00 4.90 9.20
N SER A 11 0.89 5.81 9.62
CA SER A 11 2.02 6.25 8.80
C SER A 11 3.03 5.13 8.50
N TYR A 12 3.19 4.15 9.40
CA TYR A 12 4.05 2.98 9.18
C TYR A 12 3.33 1.81 8.46
N SER A 13 2.06 1.96 8.10
CA SER A 13 1.33 0.94 7.35
C SER A 13 1.79 0.89 5.87
N GLY A 14 1.67 -0.27 5.23
CA GLY A 14 2.03 -0.46 3.81
C GLY A 14 3.23 -1.37 3.55
N TRP A 15 3.92 -1.84 4.60
CA TRP A 15 4.97 -2.87 4.47
C TRP A 15 4.43 -4.19 3.91
N ASP A 16 3.14 -4.47 4.10
CA ASP A 16 2.47 -5.68 3.61
C ASP A 16 2.30 -5.69 2.09
N THR A 17 2.33 -4.53 1.44
CA THR A 17 2.21 -4.43 -0.03
C THR A 17 3.39 -5.08 -0.76
N LEU A 18 4.56 -5.13 -0.12
CA LEU A 18 5.73 -5.84 -0.62
C LEU A 18 5.46 -7.34 -0.80
N ASN A 19 4.55 -7.91 -0.01
CA ASN A 19 4.22 -9.34 -0.11
C ASN A 19 3.52 -9.66 -1.44
N PHE A 20 2.79 -8.72 -2.06
CA PHE A 20 2.12 -8.94 -3.35
C PHE A 20 3.08 -9.03 -4.54
N ILE A 21 4.31 -8.54 -4.36
CA ILE A 21 5.37 -8.51 -5.39
C ILE A 21 6.41 -9.60 -5.10
N THR A 22 6.19 -10.45 -4.08
CA THR A 22 7.10 -11.56 -3.73
C THR A 22 7.38 -12.48 -4.91
N GLU A 23 6.39 -12.72 -5.77
CA GLU A 23 6.53 -13.56 -6.97
C GLU A 23 7.43 -12.94 -8.04
N GLU A 24 7.64 -11.62 -8.02
CA GLU A 24 8.49 -10.89 -8.97
C GLU A 24 9.91 -10.65 -8.43
N ILE A 25 10.13 -10.88 -7.13
CA ILE A 25 11.44 -10.71 -6.49
C ILE A 25 12.32 -11.91 -6.80
N LYS A 26 13.48 -11.65 -7.41
CA LYS A 26 14.53 -12.67 -7.59
C LYS A 26 15.03 -13.12 -6.21
N ASN A 27 14.91 -14.41 -5.89
CA ASN A 27 15.25 -15.01 -4.58
C ASN A 27 14.50 -14.39 -3.37
N PRO A 28 13.18 -14.63 -3.25
CA PRO A 28 12.35 -14.00 -2.22
C PRO A 28 12.76 -14.38 -0.80
N GLU A 29 13.28 -15.59 -0.58
CA GLU A 29 13.64 -16.10 0.76
C GLU A 29 14.66 -15.25 1.51
N ARG A 30 15.57 -14.58 0.78
CA ARG A 30 16.59 -13.70 1.37
C ARG A 30 16.32 -12.23 1.14
N ASN A 31 15.82 -11.88 -0.05
CA ASN A 31 15.68 -10.48 -0.42
C ASN A 31 14.45 -9.83 0.23
N LEU A 32 13.36 -10.58 0.45
CA LEU A 32 12.17 -10.07 1.11
C LEU A 32 12.43 -9.64 2.57
N PRO A 33 13.00 -10.49 3.46
CA PRO A 33 13.28 -10.08 4.83
C PRO A 33 14.33 -8.97 4.91
N LEU A 34 15.33 -8.97 4.02
CA LEU A 34 16.36 -7.93 3.97
C LEU A 34 15.79 -6.57 3.55
N SER A 35 14.82 -6.57 2.63
CA SER A 35 14.15 -5.34 2.18
C SER A 35 13.34 -4.70 3.31
N ILE A 36 12.60 -5.52 4.08
CA ILE A 36 11.85 -5.05 5.25
C ILE A 36 12.79 -4.55 6.35
N ALA A 37 13.90 -5.27 6.60
CA ALA A 37 14.87 -4.90 7.62
C ALA A 37 15.59 -3.58 7.34
N ILE A 38 15.78 -3.22 6.06
CA ILE A 38 16.41 -1.95 5.67
C ILE A 38 15.38 -0.82 5.57
N SER A 39 14.17 -1.09 5.05
CA SER A 39 13.16 -0.05 4.87
C SER A 39 12.65 0.52 6.19
N MET A 40 12.42 -0.33 7.20
CA MET A 40 11.93 0.09 8.52
C MET A 40 12.79 1.17 9.20
N PRO A 41 14.10 0.98 9.42
CA PRO A 41 14.93 1.99 10.07
C PRO A 41 15.08 3.26 9.22
N VAL A 42 15.13 3.14 7.90
CA VAL A 42 15.22 4.30 7.00
C VAL A 42 13.98 5.18 7.13
N VAL A 43 12.78 4.60 7.10
CA VAL A 43 11.52 5.34 7.29
C VAL A 43 11.48 5.97 8.68
N THR A 44 11.90 5.25 9.72
CA THR A 44 11.96 5.79 11.09
C THR A 44 12.89 7.01 11.20
N VAL A 45 14.08 6.95 10.62
CA VAL A 45 15.03 8.07 10.64
C VAL A 45 14.46 9.29 9.90
N ILE A 46 13.86 9.08 8.71
CA ILE A 46 13.24 10.16 7.95
C ILE A 46 12.07 10.78 8.71
N TYR A 47 11.24 9.97 9.38
CA TYR A 47 10.12 10.47 10.18
C TYR A 47 10.59 11.29 11.38
N ILE A 48 11.64 10.84 12.09
CA ILE A 48 12.21 11.61 13.20
C ILE A 48 12.78 12.94 12.69
N LEU A 49 13.56 12.92 11.60
CA LEU A 49 14.13 14.12 10.98
C LEU A 49 13.04 15.12 10.56
N THR A 50 11.96 14.62 9.98
CA THR A 50 10.82 15.45 9.57
C THR A 50 10.15 16.10 10.77
N ASN A 51 9.92 15.36 11.86
CA ASN A 51 9.37 15.92 13.09
C ASN A 51 10.29 16.99 13.70
N VAL A 52 11.61 16.78 13.70
CA VAL A 52 12.58 17.79 14.15
C VAL A 52 12.50 19.05 13.28
N ALA A 53 12.44 18.90 11.96
CA ALA A 53 12.29 20.02 11.03
C ALA A 53 10.99 20.80 11.27
N TYR A 54 9.88 20.12 11.55
CA TYR A 54 8.62 20.77 11.91
C TYR A 54 8.74 21.61 13.19
N TYR A 55 9.35 21.06 14.25
CA TYR A 55 9.49 21.78 15.52
C TYR A 55 10.46 22.97 15.48
N VAL A 56 11.50 22.92 14.63
CA VAL A 56 12.45 24.03 14.47
C VAL A 56 11.84 25.19 13.69
N VAL A 57 10.89 24.89 12.80
CA VAL A 57 10.37 25.87 11.83
C VAL A 57 9.03 26.48 12.24
N MET A 58 8.11 25.72 12.84
CA MET A 58 6.75 26.22 13.07
C MET A 58 6.60 26.93 14.42
N ASP A 59 6.21 28.20 14.39
CA ASP A 59 5.57 28.87 15.53
C ASP A 59 4.05 28.61 15.50
N ALA A 60 3.42 28.39 16.66
CA ALA A 60 2.15 27.65 16.82
C ALA A 60 0.90 28.22 16.08
N ASN A 61 1.02 29.37 15.42
CA ASN A 61 -0.09 30.11 14.80
C ASN A 61 -0.01 30.23 13.27
N LYS A 62 1.00 29.66 12.60
CA LYS A 62 1.17 29.81 11.14
C LYS A 62 1.46 28.49 10.43
N THR A 63 0.92 28.34 9.22
CA THR A 63 1.18 27.19 8.35
C THR A 63 2.62 27.20 7.84
N PHE A 64 3.31 26.05 7.91
CA PHE A 64 4.70 25.85 7.47
C PHE A 64 5.00 26.43 6.06
N ALA A 65 4.03 26.34 5.14
CA ALA A 65 4.15 26.87 3.79
C ALA A 65 4.26 28.41 3.75
N ASP A 66 3.62 29.11 4.69
CA ASP A 66 3.61 30.57 4.71
C ASP A 66 4.92 31.16 5.22
N GLU A 67 5.60 30.46 6.13
CA GLU A 67 6.77 30.95 6.86
C GLU A 67 8.10 30.64 6.15
N VAL A 68 8.24 29.47 5.51
CA VAL A 68 9.53 29.04 4.91
C VAL A 68 9.66 29.40 3.44
N LEU A 69 8.57 29.30 2.67
CA LEU A 69 8.70 29.07 1.22
C LEU A 69 8.20 30.18 0.32
N GLY A 70 7.58 31.26 0.80
CA GLY A 70 7.27 32.49 0.05
C GLY A 70 6.84 32.30 -1.42
N TRP A 71 7.81 32.20 -2.33
CA TRP A 71 7.65 32.01 -3.78
C TRP A 71 7.37 30.57 -4.26
N ALA A 72 7.73 29.55 -3.47
CA ALA A 72 7.56 28.13 -3.77
C ALA A 72 6.45 27.47 -2.92
N ARG A 73 5.48 28.24 -2.43
CA ARG A 73 4.31 27.74 -1.67
C ARG A 73 3.52 26.64 -2.39
N TRP A 74 3.53 26.63 -3.72
CA TRP A 74 2.80 25.67 -4.55
C TRP A 74 3.52 24.31 -4.69
N THR A 75 4.82 24.22 -4.39
CA THR A 75 5.59 22.98 -4.59
C THR A 75 5.28 21.93 -3.53
N ILE A 76 5.04 22.34 -2.27
CA ILE A 76 4.63 21.42 -1.19
C ILE A 76 3.32 20.71 -1.53
N PRO A 77 2.18 21.41 -1.78
CA PRO A 77 0.93 20.73 -2.07
C PRO A 77 0.99 19.93 -3.38
N LEU A 78 1.79 20.38 -4.38
CA LEU A 78 2.01 19.61 -5.61
C LEU A 78 2.74 18.29 -5.35
N SER A 79 3.83 18.31 -4.57
CA SER A 79 4.58 17.10 -4.20
C SER A 79 3.71 16.14 -3.39
N VAL A 80 2.92 16.67 -2.46
CA VAL A 80 1.97 15.86 -1.68
C VAL A 80 0.91 15.26 -2.59
N ALA A 81 0.34 16.03 -3.53
CA ALA A 81 -0.66 15.54 -4.47
C ALA A 81 -0.11 14.42 -5.38
N ILE A 82 1.11 14.57 -5.89
CA ILE A 82 1.78 13.54 -6.70
C ILE A 82 2.03 12.27 -5.86
N SER A 83 2.43 12.43 -4.60
CA SER A 83 2.63 11.30 -3.68
C SER A 83 1.30 10.59 -3.36
N CYS A 84 0.23 11.33 -3.11
CA CYS A 84 -1.11 10.77 -2.88
C CYS A 84 -1.61 10.04 -4.12
N TYR A 85 -1.40 10.60 -5.31
CA TYR A 85 -1.74 9.95 -6.58
C TYR A 85 -0.95 8.65 -6.80
N GLY A 86 0.35 8.65 -6.51
CA GLY A 86 1.18 7.45 -6.55
C GLY A 86 0.70 6.35 -5.59
N GLY A 87 0.34 6.73 -4.36
CA GLY A 87 -0.23 5.81 -3.38
C GLY A 87 -1.56 5.19 -3.82
N LEU A 88 -2.46 6.00 -4.39
CA LEU A 88 -3.74 5.53 -4.95
C LEU A 88 -3.53 4.57 -6.13
N ASN A 89 -2.59 4.87 -7.03
CA ASN A 89 -2.29 3.98 -8.15
C ASN A 89 -1.73 2.63 -7.67
N SER A 90 -0.84 2.64 -6.67
CA SER A 90 -0.29 1.41 -6.08
C SER A 90 -1.37 0.55 -5.42
N SER A 91 -2.31 1.16 -4.70
CA SER A 91 -3.39 0.42 -4.01
C SER A 91 -4.38 -0.22 -4.99
N ILE A 92 -4.64 0.42 -6.15
CA ILE A 92 -5.48 -0.15 -7.21
C ILE A 92 -4.86 -1.44 -7.78
N ILE A 93 -3.54 -1.43 -8.02
CA ILE A 93 -2.82 -2.60 -8.54
C ILE A 93 -2.77 -3.73 -7.49
N ALA A 94 -2.57 -3.40 -6.22
CA ALA A 94 -2.60 -4.41 -5.16
C ALA A 94 -4.01 -5.03 -5.00
N ALA A 95 -5.05 -4.19 -5.07
CA ALA A 95 -6.43 -4.64 -4.98
C ALA A 95 -6.80 -5.59 -6.13
N SER A 96 -6.42 -5.28 -7.38
CA SER A 96 -6.75 -6.14 -8.52
C SER A 96 -6.18 -7.56 -8.37
N ARG A 97 -4.96 -7.69 -7.84
CA ARG A 97 -4.37 -9.01 -7.53
C ARG A 97 -5.19 -9.78 -6.50
N LEU A 98 -5.63 -9.11 -5.44
CA LEU A 98 -6.44 -9.72 -4.39
C LEU A 98 -7.80 -10.20 -4.91
N PHE A 99 -8.50 -9.38 -5.69
CA PHE A 99 -9.79 -9.75 -6.29
C PHE A 99 -9.66 -10.90 -7.30
N PHE A 100 -8.57 -10.92 -8.07
CA PHE A 100 -8.29 -12.00 -9.01
C PHE A 100 -8.08 -13.35 -8.31
N VAL A 101 -7.28 -13.37 -7.24
CA VAL A 101 -7.07 -14.59 -6.42
C VAL A 101 -8.35 -15.01 -5.71
N GLY A 102 -9.12 -14.07 -5.16
CA GLY A 102 -10.38 -14.38 -4.46
C GLY A 102 -11.46 -14.95 -5.38
N SER A 103 -11.53 -14.53 -6.65
CA SER A 103 -12.43 -15.14 -7.64
C SER A 103 -11.94 -16.53 -8.08
N ARG A 104 -10.63 -16.75 -8.20
CA ARG A 104 -10.07 -18.09 -8.49
C ARG A 104 -10.40 -19.13 -7.42
N GLU A 105 -10.47 -18.71 -6.16
CA GLU A 105 -10.88 -19.54 -5.03
C GLU A 105 -12.41 -19.64 -4.88
N GLY A 106 -13.18 -19.06 -5.81
CA GLY A 106 -14.65 -19.09 -5.82
C GLY A 106 -15.32 -18.25 -4.72
N GLN A 107 -14.57 -17.38 -4.03
CA GLN A 107 -15.08 -16.55 -2.93
C GLN A 107 -15.77 -15.27 -3.40
N LEU A 108 -15.54 -14.85 -4.65
CA LEU A 108 -16.06 -13.62 -5.26
C LEU A 108 -16.66 -13.93 -6.65
N PRO A 109 -17.73 -13.24 -7.07
CA PRO A 109 -18.40 -13.49 -8.35
C PRO A 109 -17.48 -13.19 -9.54
N ASP A 110 -17.49 -14.11 -10.53
CA ASP A 110 -16.61 -14.09 -11.72
C ASP A 110 -16.72 -12.82 -12.58
N ALA A 111 -17.81 -12.05 -12.44
CA ALA A 111 -17.99 -10.77 -13.10
C ALA A 111 -16.91 -9.73 -12.72
N LEU A 112 -16.31 -9.83 -11.53
CA LEU A 112 -15.20 -8.97 -11.08
C LEU A 112 -13.85 -9.40 -11.68
N CYS A 113 -13.78 -10.59 -12.29
CA CYS A 113 -12.57 -11.21 -12.82
C CYS A 113 -12.53 -11.22 -14.36
N MET A 114 -13.50 -10.57 -15.03
CA MET A 114 -13.60 -10.60 -16.49
C MET A 114 -12.44 -9.83 -17.14
N ILE A 115 -11.35 -10.54 -17.39
CA ILE A 115 -10.27 -10.12 -18.28
C ILE A 115 -10.81 -10.05 -19.71
N HIS A 116 -10.87 -8.86 -20.28
CA HIS A 116 -11.33 -8.71 -21.66
C HIS A 116 -10.28 -9.29 -22.61
N ILE A 117 -10.54 -10.46 -23.21
CA ILE A 117 -9.73 -11.03 -24.29
C ILE A 117 -10.05 -10.25 -25.57
N SER A 118 -9.59 -9.01 -25.66
CA SER A 118 -9.46 -8.31 -26.93
C SER A 118 -8.52 -7.12 -26.78
N ALA A 119 -7.22 -7.39 -26.92
CA ALA A 119 -6.28 -6.49 -27.56
C ALA A 119 -4.93 -7.20 -27.74
N SER A 120 -4.89 -8.15 -28.66
CA SER A 120 -3.67 -8.36 -29.45
C SER A 120 -3.41 -7.09 -30.26
N ARG A 121 -2.78 -6.09 -29.64
CA ARG A 121 -2.03 -5.07 -30.37
C ARG A 121 -0.62 -4.99 -29.81
N PRO A 122 0.40 -5.28 -30.62
CA PRO A 122 1.78 -5.00 -30.26
C PRO A 122 1.94 -3.48 -30.25
N SER A 123 1.97 -2.86 -29.07
CA SER A 123 2.41 -1.48 -28.93
C SER A 123 3.93 -1.46 -28.67
N PRO A 124 4.68 -0.52 -29.27
CA PRO A 124 6.14 -0.48 -29.14
C PRO A 124 6.55 -0.17 -27.70
N PRO A 125 7.50 -0.92 -27.12
CA PRO A 125 7.85 -0.81 -25.71
C PRO A 125 8.91 0.28 -25.52
N CYS A 126 8.55 1.54 -25.21
CA CYS A 126 9.60 2.52 -24.87
C CYS A 126 9.21 3.77 -24.04
N PHE A 127 8.00 3.96 -23.51
CA PHE A 127 7.76 5.15 -22.64
C PHE A 127 6.91 4.90 -21.40
N SER A 128 5.85 4.08 -21.48
CA SER A 128 5.03 3.78 -20.29
C SER A 128 5.69 2.77 -19.35
N THR A 129 6.59 1.91 -19.84
CA THR A 129 7.32 0.91 -19.04
C THR A 129 8.40 1.54 -18.15
N TRP A 130 8.98 2.68 -18.56
CA TRP A 130 10.03 3.36 -17.79
C TRP A 130 9.51 4.13 -16.57
N VAL A 131 8.30 4.68 -16.64
CA VAL A 131 7.66 5.39 -15.51
C VAL A 131 7.04 4.41 -14.51
N SER A 132 6.69 3.20 -14.93
CA SER A 132 6.02 2.21 -14.08
C SER A 132 6.94 1.15 -13.48
N GLY A 133 8.14 0.90 -14.01
CA GLY A 133 9.08 -0.07 -13.42
C GLY A 133 8.51 -1.48 -13.24
N VAL A 134 7.48 -1.86 -14.02
CA VAL A 134 6.80 -3.16 -13.92
C VAL A 134 7.43 -4.13 -14.93
N SER A 135 7.91 -5.25 -14.38
CA SER A 135 8.50 -6.41 -15.08
C SER A 135 7.48 -7.09 -16.02
N PRO A 136 7.91 -7.79 -17.09
CA PRO A 136 7.03 -8.40 -18.08
C PRO A 136 6.49 -9.76 -17.59
N GLY A 137 5.65 -9.71 -16.55
CA GLY A 137 5.02 -10.87 -15.92
C GLY A 137 3.50 -10.73 -15.81
N GLY A 138 2.79 -10.98 -16.90
CA GLY A 138 1.49 -11.67 -16.87
C GLY A 138 0.23 -10.94 -16.40
N ILE A 139 0.27 -9.68 -15.99
CA ILE A 139 -0.96 -8.89 -15.80
C ILE A 139 -1.01 -7.85 -16.91
N PRO A 140 -2.02 -7.86 -17.80
CA PRO A 140 -2.19 -6.77 -18.73
C PRO A 140 -2.53 -5.53 -17.89
N ALA A 141 -1.57 -4.61 -17.78
CA ALA A 141 -1.73 -3.31 -17.15
C ALA A 141 -2.48 -2.36 -18.07
N ASP A 142 -3.55 -2.83 -18.71
CA ASP A 142 -4.44 -1.98 -19.47
C ASP A 142 -5.44 -1.31 -18.50
N PRO A 143 -5.63 0.01 -18.57
CA PRO A 143 -6.56 0.73 -17.69
C PRO A 143 -8.03 0.27 -17.83
N VAL A 144 -8.34 -0.60 -18.79
CA VAL A 144 -9.69 -1.08 -19.12
C VAL A 144 -10.03 -2.39 -18.41
N SER A 145 -9.07 -3.30 -18.18
CA SER A 145 -9.25 -4.53 -17.39
C SER A 145 -9.40 -4.26 -15.89
N ALA A 146 -8.91 -3.12 -15.40
CA ALA A 146 -9.10 -2.69 -14.01
C ALA A 146 -10.51 -2.13 -13.73
N LEU A 147 -11.31 -1.82 -14.77
CA LEU A 147 -12.60 -1.14 -14.65
C LEU A 147 -13.63 -1.86 -13.75
N PRO A 148 -13.80 -3.20 -13.81
CA PRO A 148 -14.73 -3.92 -12.95
C PRO A 148 -14.34 -3.90 -11.47
N VAL A 149 -13.05 -3.74 -11.15
CA VAL A 149 -12.53 -3.61 -9.77
C VAL A 149 -12.56 -2.15 -9.30
N LEU A 150 -12.30 -1.22 -10.23
CA LEU A 150 -12.25 0.21 -9.95
C LEU A 150 -13.62 0.78 -9.55
N LEU A 151 -14.70 0.29 -10.14
CA LEU A 151 -16.06 0.75 -9.84
C LEU A 151 -16.49 0.46 -8.39
N PRO A 152 -16.41 -0.80 -7.88
CA PRO A 152 -16.70 -1.08 -6.47
C PRO A 152 -15.71 -0.40 -5.51
N GLN A 153 -14.42 -0.32 -5.86
CA GLN A 153 -13.44 0.41 -5.06
C GLN A 153 -13.74 1.91 -4.99
N GLY A 154 -14.09 2.54 -6.11
CA GLY A 154 -14.47 3.95 -6.19
C GLY A 154 -15.75 4.24 -5.44
N ALA A 155 -16.76 3.37 -5.54
CA ALA A 155 -18.00 3.48 -4.77
C ALA A 155 -17.74 3.41 -3.26
N MET A 156 -16.87 2.48 -2.82
CA MET A 156 -16.46 2.37 -1.43
C MET A 156 -15.67 3.60 -0.96
N ALA A 157 -14.77 4.12 -1.81
CA ALA A 157 -14.02 5.35 -1.51
C ALA A 157 -14.95 6.56 -1.36
N LEU A 158 -15.98 6.70 -2.21
CA LEU A 158 -17.00 7.76 -2.10
C LEU A 158 -17.82 7.63 -0.82
N LEU A 159 -18.12 6.41 -0.38
CA LEU A 159 -18.78 6.15 0.89
C LEU A 159 -17.89 6.58 2.07
N TYR A 160 -16.59 6.26 2.03
CA TYR A 160 -15.64 6.71 3.05
C TYR A 160 -15.44 8.23 3.04
N LEU A 161 -15.52 8.90 1.88
CA LEU A 161 -15.47 10.35 1.77
C LEU A 161 -16.70 11.06 2.37
N SER A 162 -17.81 10.34 2.55
CA SER A 162 -19.00 10.88 3.22
C SER A 162 -18.82 11.01 4.74
N VAL A 163 -17.72 10.46 5.30
CA VAL A 163 -17.37 10.61 6.72
C VAL A 163 -16.67 11.96 6.91
N PRO A 164 -17.23 12.88 7.73
CA PRO A 164 -16.74 14.26 7.83
C PRO A 164 -15.42 14.40 8.60
N ASP A 165 -14.98 13.35 9.33
CA ASP A 165 -13.81 13.41 10.20
C ASP A 165 -12.75 12.36 9.80
N VAL A 166 -11.62 12.86 9.30
CA VAL A 166 -10.49 12.04 8.84
C VAL A 166 -9.85 11.29 10.01
N PHE A 167 -9.81 11.87 11.22
CA PHE A 167 -9.21 11.20 12.37
C PHE A 167 -10.05 9.99 12.81
N GLN A 168 -11.37 10.09 12.75
CA GLN A 168 -12.24 8.94 13.02
C GLN A 168 -12.04 7.84 11.98
N LEU A 169 -11.91 8.21 10.71
CA LEU A 169 -11.65 7.25 9.63
C LEU A 169 -10.30 6.54 9.80
N ILE A 170 -9.24 7.27 10.14
CA ILE A 170 -7.90 6.70 10.42
C ILE A 170 -7.97 5.72 11.58
N ASN A 171 -8.68 6.06 12.67
CA ASN A 171 -8.80 5.18 13.83
C ASN A 171 -9.58 3.91 13.49
N TYR A 172 -10.68 4.04 12.75
CA TYR A 172 -11.48 2.89 12.31
C TYR A 172 -10.67 1.95 11.40
N PHE A 173 -9.99 2.51 10.40
CA PHE A 173 -9.12 1.75 9.50
C PHE A 173 -7.99 1.07 10.27
N SER A 174 -7.29 1.80 11.14
CA SER A 174 -6.16 1.29 11.92
C SER A 174 -6.61 0.14 12.82
N PHE A 175 -7.72 0.30 13.54
CA PHE A 175 -8.25 -0.77 14.38
C PHE A 175 -8.54 -2.04 13.57
N ASN A 176 -9.25 -1.91 12.45
CA ASN A 176 -9.57 -3.04 11.59
C ASN A 176 -8.30 -3.72 11.04
N TYR A 177 -7.38 -2.93 10.49
CA TYR A 177 -6.11 -3.39 9.94
C TYR A 177 -5.25 -4.15 10.97
N TRP A 178 -5.09 -3.59 12.18
CA TRP A 178 -4.32 -4.24 13.25
C TRP A 178 -5.00 -5.49 13.80
N LEU A 179 -6.34 -5.53 13.81
CA LEU A 179 -7.10 -6.73 14.17
C LEU A 179 -6.81 -7.86 13.18
N PHE A 180 -6.85 -7.60 11.87
CA PHE A 180 -6.53 -8.59 10.85
C PHE A 180 -5.07 -9.05 10.90
N ILE A 181 -4.11 -8.14 11.11
CA ILE A 181 -2.71 -8.51 11.34
C ILE A 181 -2.58 -9.44 12.55
N GLY A 182 -3.24 -9.11 13.66
CA GLY A 182 -3.23 -9.93 14.87
C GLY A 182 -3.76 -11.34 14.61
N MET A 183 -4.87 -11.45 13.87
CA MET A 183 -5.44 -12.74 13.47
C MET A 183 -4.49 -13.52 12.54
N SER A 184 -3.83 -12.86 11.59
CA SER A 184 -2.84 -13.50 10.71
C SER A 184 -1.63 -14.03 11.49
N ILE A 185 -1.10 -13.26 12.44
CA ILE A 185 0.00 -13.70 13.32
C ILE A 185 -0.44 -14.88 14.18
N ALA A 186 -1.64 -14.80 14.79
CA ALA A 186 -2.21 -15.89 15.58
C ALA A 186 -2.39 -17.17 14.74
N SER A 187 -2.86 -17.03 13.49
CA SER A 187 -2.98 -18.14 12.53
C SER A 187 -1.62 -18.78 12.22
N GLN A 188 -0.57 -17.98 12.03
CA GLN A 188 0.78 -18.50 11.85
C GLN A 188 1.25 -19.29 13.07
N ILE A 189 1.06 -18.77 14.29
CA ILE A 189 1.42 -19.46 15.54
C ILE A 189 0.62 -20.77 15.66
N TYR A 190 -0.68 -20.74 15.38
CA TYR A 190 -1.54 -21.93 15.39
C TYR A 190 -1.06 -22.99 14.39
N LEU A 191 -0.70 -22.60 13.17
CA LEU A 191 -0.12 -23.48 12.16
C LEU A 191 1.24 -24.05 12.60
N ARG A 192 2.03 -23.31 13.40
CA ARG A 192 3.27 -23.84 13.97
C ARG A 192 3.04 -25.00 14.94
N VAL A 193 1.94 -24.97 15.69
CA VAL A 193 1.56 -26.01 16.65
C VAL A 193 0.86 -27.18 15.96
N LYS A 194 -0.02 -26.92 14.99
CA LYS A 194 -0.83 -27.94 14.33
C LYS A 194 -0.10 -28.70 13.21
N ALA A 195 0.79 -28.04 12.48
CA ALA A 195 1.51 -28.62 11.34
C ALA A 195 3.02 -28.27 11.40
N PRO A 196 3.78 -28.92 12.31
CA PRO A 196 5.19 -28.64 12.51
C PRO A 196 6.08 -29.08 11.32
N ASP A 197 5.68 -30.11 10.58
CA ASP A 197 6.48 -30.71 9.49
C ASP A 197 6.31 -30.03 8.12
N LEU A 198 5.49 -28.97 8.04
CA LEU A 198 5.31 -28.24 6.78
C LEU A 198 6.63 -27.58 6.36
N HIS A 199 7.04 -27.75 5.10
CA HIS A 199 8.27 -27.14 4.58
C HIS A 199 8.15 -25.61 4.61
N ARG A 200 9.02 -24.96 5.42
CA ARG A 200 9.03 -23.49 5.60
C ARG A 200 10.29 -22.91 4.96
N PRO A 201 10.17 -22.19 3.82
CA PRO A 201 11.31 -21.59 3.15
C PRO A 201 11.95 -20.46 3.98
N VAL A 202 11.15 -19.73 4.77
CA VAL A 202 11.62 -18.69 5.69
C VAL A 202 11.21 -19.04 7.12
N LYS A 203 12.19 -19.15 8.02
CA LYS A 203 11.99 -19.38 9.45
C LYS A 203 12.42 -18.13 10.20
N VAL A 204 11.46 -17.42 10.78
CA VAL A 204 11.73 -16.36 11.77
C VAL A 204 11.78 -16.96 13.17
N GLY A 205 12.70 -16.44 13.98
CA GLY A 205 12.76 -16.70 15.41
C GLY A 205 11.41 -16.37 16.07
N LEU A 206 11.08 -17.14 17.11
CA LEU A 206 9.97 -16.82 18.00
C LEU A 206 10.41 -15.72 18.98
#